data_AF-A0A1Q3M753-F1
#
_entry.id   AF-A0A1Q3M753-F1
#
_cell.length_a   1.000
_cell.length_b   1.000
_cell.length_c   1.000
_cell.angle_alpha   90.00
_cell.angle_beta   90.00
_cell.angle_gamma   90.00
#
_symmetry.space_group_name_H-M   'P 1'
#
loop_
_entity.id
_entity.type
_entity.pdbx_description
1 polymer ?
#
loop_
_entity_poly.entity_id
_entity_poly.type
_entity_poly.pdbx_seq_one_letter_code
_entity_poly.pdbx_strand_id
1 'polypeptide(L)'
;MANDNPALNYDEDDAVRFIQKHLPQEMKGKFTDDEINYVIDIVYDFYDEKGFMNEETDEDSTVEIDEEELIQYVLKSIKKDKIKPFIEEEVTSIIQGELDYSDSLDIFE
;
A
#
# COMPACT_ATOMS: atom_id res chain seq x y z
N MET A 1 4.13 -8.03 -30.42
CA MET A 1 4.68 -7.68 -29.10
C MET A 1 3.46 -7.32 -28.29
N ALA A 2 3.08 -8.17 -27.34
CA ALA A 2 1.91 -7.91 -26.50
C ALA A 2 2.24 -6.67 -25.67
N ASN A 3 1.32 -5.71 -25.66
CA ASN A 3 1.40 -4.58 -24.74
C ASN A 3 1.15 -5.17 -23.33
N ASP A 4 2.22 -5.53 -22.64
CA ASP A 4 2.20 -5.79 -21.21
C ASP A 4 2.07 -4.41 -20.56
N ASN A 5 0.84 -4.05 -20.22
CA ASN A 5 0.54 -2.82 -19.51
C ASN A 5 0.68 -3.19 -18.02
N PRO A 6 1.71 -2.72 -17.29
CA PRO A 6 2.00 -3.19 -15.92
C PRO A 6 0.82 -2.98 -14.94
N ALA A 7 -0.02 -1.97 -15.21
CA ALA A 7 -1.26 -1.73 -14.49
C ALA A 7 -2.33 -2.83 -14.63
N LEU A 8 -2.19 -3.77 -15.58
CA LEU A 8 -3.10 -4.93 -15.73
C LEU A 8 -2.70 -6.12 -14.84
N ASN A 9 -1.57 -6.06 -14.14
CA ASN A 9 -1.06 -7.17 -13.34
C ASN A 9 -1.26 -6.99 -11.84
N TYR A 10 -1.65 -5.80 -11.36
CA TYR A 10 -2.04 -5.62 -9.96
C TYR A 10 -3.38 -6.29 -9.72
N ASP A 11 -3.34 -7.42 -9.01
CA ASP A 11 -4.52 -8.13 -8.54
C ASP A 11 -4.67 -7.88 -7.02
N GLU A 12 -5.78 -7.24 -6.64
CA GLU A 12 -6.11 -6.86 -5.25
C GLU A 12 -6.21 -8.09 -4.33
N ASP A 13 -6.78 -9.19 -4.82
CA ASP A 13 -6.92 -10.44 -4.06
C ASP A 13 -5.53 -11.06 -3.79
N ASP A 14 -4.65 -11.05 -4.80
CA ASP A 14 -3.27 -11.51 -4.63
C ASP A 14 -2.44 -10.54 -3.76
N ALA A 15 -2.67 -9.22 -3.82
CA ALA A 15 -2.03 -8.22 -2.95
C ALA A 15 -2.33 -8.50 -1.48
N VAL A 16 -3.62 -8.63 -1.14
CA VAL A 16 -4.08 -8.95 0.22
C VAL A 16 -3.46 -10.26 0.70
N ARG A 17 -3.46 -11.27 -0.17
CA ARG A 17 -2.89 -12.59 0.15
C ARG A 17 -1.37 -12.54 0.32
N PHE A 18 -0.68 -11.69 -0.43
CA PHE A 18 0.76 -11.47 -0.32
C PHE A 18 1.08 -10.78 1.01
N ILE A 19 0.38 -9.68 1.32
CA ILE A 19 0.50 -8.96 2.59
C ILE A 19 0.24 -9.91 3.76
N GLN A 20 -0.85 -10.68 3.76
CA GLN A 20 -1.13 -11.69 4.79
C GLN A 20 0.00 -12.72 5.00
N LYS A 21 0.74 -13.06 3.94
CA LYS A 21 1.90 -13.95 4.05
C LYS A 21 3.14 -13.23 4.57
N HIS A 22 3.29 -11.96 4.21
CA HIS A 22 4.39 -11.09 4.63
C HIS A 22 4.29 -10.73 6.11
N LEU A 23 3.07 -10.57 6.64
CA LEU A 23 2.82 -10.29 8.05
C LEU A 23 3.49 -11.34 8.97
N PRO A 24 4.05 -10.90 10.12
CA PRO A 24 4.62 -11.81 11.10
C PRO A 24 3.57 -12.80 11.61
N GLN A 25 4.01 -13.97 12.06
CA GLN A 25 3.11 -15.05 12.51
C GLN A 25 2.11 -14.61 13.59
N GLU A 26 2.48 -13.63 14.41
CA GLU A 26 1.64 -13.08 15.48
C GLU A 26 0.51 -12.18 14.97
N MET A 27 0.66 -11.62 13.76
CA MET A 27 -0.33 -10.77 13.09
C MET A 27 -1.07 -11.48 11.95
N LYS A 28 -0.58 -12.65 11.56
CA LYS A 28 -1.16 -13.44 10.48
C LYS A 28 -2.59 -13.88 10.82
N GLY A 29 -3.55 -13.54 9.95
CA GLY A 29 -4.97 -13.77 10.20
C GLY A 29 -5.60 -12.86 11.27
N LYS A 30 -4.89 -11.82 11.72
CA LYS A 30 -5.44 -10.79 12.63
C LYS A 30 -6.28 -9.75 11.90
N PHE A 31 -5.94 -9.50 10.64
CA PHE A 31 -6.66 -8.60 9.74
C PHE A 31 -7.49 -9.38 8.75
N THR A 32 -8.63 -8.84 8.37
CA THR A 32 -9.44 -9.35 7.26
C THR A 32 -8.98 -8.76 5.94
N ASP A 33 -9.44 -9.36 4.85
CA ASP A 33 -9.13 -8.93 3.49
C ASP A 33 -9.60 -7.48 3.27
N ASP A 34 -10.82 -7.15 3.71
CA ASP A 34 -11.34 -5.78 3.70
C ASP A 34 -10.49 -4.79 4.52
N GLU A 35 -9.95 -5.23 5.66
CA GLU A 35 -9.12 -4.37 6.52
C GLU A 35 -7.78 -4.04 5.85
N ILE A 36 -7.20 -5.00 5.12
CA ILE A 36 -5.97 -4.80 4.36
C ILE A 36 -6.25 -3.93 3.14
N ASN A 37 -7.29 -4.23 2.35
CA ASN A 37 -7.69 -3.42 1.21
C ASN A 37 -7.95 -1.96 1.61
N TYR A 38 -8.58 -1.73 2.75
CA TYR A 38 -8.79 -0.37 3.25
C TYR A 38 -7.48 0.38 3.53
N VAL A 39 -6.45 -0.30 4.06
CA VAL A 39 -5.12 0.32 4.24
C VAL A 39 -4.50 0.66 2.89
N ILE A 40 -4.56 -0.27 1.93
CA ILE A 40 -4.05 -0.08 0.56
C ILE A 40 -4.75 1.13 -0.10
N ASP A 41 -6.07 1.25 0.02
CA ASP A 41 -6.83 2.38 -0.51
C ASP A 41 -6.32 3.71 0.05
N ILE A 42 -6.03 3.78 1.35
CA ILE A 42 -5.50 4.99 1.98
C ILE A 42 -4.07 5.30 1.50
N VAL A 43 -3.27 4.26 1.24
CA VAL A 43 -1.91 4.43 0.68
C VAL A 43 -1.98 5.07 -0.71
N TYR A 44 -2.88 4.59 -1.57
CA TYR A 44 -3.09 5.21 -2.88
C TYR A 44 -3.67 6.64 -2.77
N ASP A 45 -4.59 6.88 -1.83
CA ASP A 45 -5.12 8.22 -1.56
C ASP A 45 -4.01 9.19 -1.13
N PHE A 46 -3.05 8.73 -0.33
CA PHE A 46 -1.87 9.51 0.02
C PHE A 46 -1.00 9.82 -1.20
N TYR A 47 -0.79 8.87 -2.10
CA TYR A 47 -0.03 9.10 -3.34
C TYR A 47 -0.70 10.12 -4.26
N ASP A 48 -2.03 10.07 -4.36
CA ASP A 48 -2.82 11.07 -5.09
C ASP A 48 -2.72 12.45 -4.44
N GLU A 49 -2.91 12.56 -3.11
CA GLU A 49 -2.79 13.82 -2.38
C GLU A 49 -1.39 14.45 -2.48
N LYS A 50 -0.35 13.62 -2.53
CA LYS A 50 1.04 14.08 -2.72
C LYS A 50 1.36 14.42 -4.17
N GLY A 51 0.50 14.03 -5.11
CA GLY A 51 0.71 14.21 -6.53
C GLY A 51 1.79 13.30 -7.10
N PHE A 52 2.06 12.17 -6.46
CA PHE A 52 3.00 11.16 -6.95
C PHE A 52 2.46 10.41 -8.17
N MET A 53 1.13 10.40 -8.36
CA MET A 53 0.45 9.81 -9.51
C MET A 53 0.20 10.82 -10.64
N ASN A 54 0.66 12.07 -10.52
CA ASN A 54 0.44 13.08 -11.54
C ASN A 54 1.45 12.92 -12.69
N GLU A 55 0.97 12.96 -13.94
CA GLU A 55 1.82 12.92 -15.16
C GLU A 55 2.85 14.07 -15.26
N GLU A 56 2.76 15.09 -14.40
CA GLU A 56 3.71 16.21 -14.34
C GLU A 56 4.95 15.93 -13.48
N THR A 57 5.02 14.77 -12.80
CA THR A 57 6.24 14.35 -12.10
C THR A 57 7.28 13.97 -13.16
N ASP A 58 8.27 14.85 -13.36
CA ASP A 58 9.40 14.62 -14.31
C ASP A 58 9.89 13.16 -14.19
N GLU A 59 10.01 12.45 -15.32
CA GLU A 59 10.47 11.04 -15.42
C GLU A 59 11.84 10.76 -14.75
N ASP A 60 12.58 11.80 -14.34
CA ASP A 60 13.87 11.72 -13.62
C ASP A 60 13.73 11.94 -12.09
N SER A 61 12.52 12.22 -11.61
CA SER A 61 12.23 12.45 -10.19
C SER A 61 11.97 11.12 -9.50
N THR A 62 12.98 10.58 -8.82
CA THR A 62 12.76 9.52 -7.84
C THR A 62 11.75 10.02 -6.81
N VAL A 63 10.55 9.44 -6.80
CA VAL A 63 9.52 9.77 -5.81
C VAL A 63 9.98 9.19 -4.47
N GLU A 64 10.61 10.02 -3.65
CA GLU A 64 10.96 9.65 -2.28
C GLU A 64 9.68 9.69 -1.41
N ILE A 65 9.05 8.53 -1.23
CA ILE A 65 7.91 8.37 -0.32
C ILE A 65 8.47 8.34 1.11
N ASP A 66 8.03 9.28 1.94
CA ASP A 66 8.32 9.27 3.37
C ASP A 66 7.42 8.23 4.05
N GLU A 67 8.00 7.05 4.33
CA GLU A 67 7.30 5.91 4.89
C GLU A 67 6.72 6.23 6.28
N GLU A 68 7.43 7.02 7.10
CA GLU A 68 6.93 7.48 8.40
C GLU A 68 5.69 8.36 8.23
N GLU A 69 5.71 9.29 7.27
CA GLU A 69 4.57 10.15 6.98
C GLU A 69 3.37 9.34 6.48
N LEU A 70 3.59 8.37 5.59
CA LEU A 70 2.58 7.45 5.07
C LEU A 70 1.92 6.65 6.21
N ILE A 71 2.72 6.06 7.10
CA ILE A 71 2.23 5.32 8.27
C ILE A 71 1.36 6.23 9.16
N GLN A 72 1.85 7.44 9.46
CA GLN A 72 1.10 8.40 10.28
C GLN A 72 -0.19 8.86 9.60
N TYR A 73 -0.19 8.99 8.26
CA TYR A 73 -1.36 9.35 7.47
C TYR A 73 -2.43 8.25 7.57
N VAL A 74 -2.04 7.00 7.31
CA VAL A 74 -2.93 5.82 7.41
C VAL A 74 -3.52 5.70 8.81
N LEU A 75 -2.71 5.80 9.86
CA LEU A 75 -3.18 5.77 11.25
C LEU A 75 -4.20 6.87 11.56
N LYS A 76 -3.99 8.09 11.03
CA LYS A 76 -4.93 9.21 11.21
C LYS A 76 -6.25 8.93 10.48
N SER A 77 -6.20 8.43 9.26
CA SER A 77 -7.38 8.10 8.45
C SER A 77 -8.23 7.00 9.10
N ILE A 78 -7.63 5.86 9.45
CA ILE A 78 -8.29 4.77 10.21
C ILE A 78 -8.98 5.30 11.46
N LYS A 79 -8.28 6.14 12.24
CA LYS A 79 -8.81 6.71 13.49
C LYS A 79 -9.98 7.66 13.25
N LYS A 80 -9.95 8.41 12.15
CA LYS A 80 -11.01 9.34 11.74
C LYS A 80 -12.27 8.58 11.31
N ASP A 81 -12.10 7.50 10.54
CA ASP A 81 -13.19 6.66 10.03
C ASP A 81 -13.74 5.68 11.07
N LYS A 82 -13.16 5.66 12.28
CA LYS A 82 -13.54 4.79 13.40
C LYS A 82 -13.51 3.31 13.03
N ILE A 83 -12.62 2.96 12.10
CA ILE A 83 -12.25 1.56 11.88
C ILE A 83 -11.51 1.07 13.13
N LYS A 84 -11.44 -0.25 13.29
CA LYS A 84 -10.65 -0.90 14.35
C LYS A 84 -9.33 -0.17 14.55
N PRO A 85 -8.93 0.17 15.78
CA PRO A 85 -7.68 0.87 16.00
C PRO A 85 -6.51 -0.06 15.65
N PHE A 86 -5.76 0.30 14.60
CA PHE A 86 -4.48 -0.32 14.29
C PHE A 86 -3.37 0.39 15.09
N ILE A 87 -2.33 -0.35 15.44
CA ILE A 87 -1.08 0.23 15.94
C ILE A 87 -0.11 0.50 14.79
N GLU A 88 0.87 1.35 15.03
CA GLU A 88 1.90 1.71 14.05
C GLU A 88 2.57 0.48 13.43
N GLU A 89 3.06 -0.45 14.26
CA GLU A 89 3.71 -1.69 13.80
C GLU A 89 2.84 -2.53 12.85
N GLU A 90 1.52 -2.56 13.09
CA GLU A 90 0.58 -3.29 12.24
C GLU A 90 0.43 -2.61 10.88
N VAL A 91 0.26 -1.30 10.88
CA VAL A 91 0.14 -0.48 9.66
C VAL A 91 1.43 -0.56 8.86
N THR A 92 2.59 -0.39 9.49
CA THR A 92 3.90 -0.56 8.86
C THR A 92 4.04 -1.92 8.20
N SER A 93 3.64 -3.00 8.89
CA SER A 93 3.74 -4.35 8.33
C SER A 93 2.84 -4.56 7.11
N ILE A 94 1.67 -3.91 7.08
CA ILE A 94 0.74 -3.97 5.94
C ILE A 94 1.28 -3.18 4.75
N ILE A 95 1.72 -1.94 4.98
CA ILE A 95 2.29 -1.06 3.95
C ILE A 95 3.53 -1.70 3.33
N GLN A 96 4.45 -2.20 4.15
CA GLN A 96 5.65 -2.86 3.64
C GLN A 96 5.31 -4.06 2.74
N GLY A 97 4.30 -4.84 3.12
CA GLY A 97 3.82 -5.96 2.32
C GLY A 97 3.18 -5.52 0.99
N GLU A 98 2.53 -4.36 0.97
CA GLU A 98 1.95 -3.76 -0.25
C GLU A 98 3.06 -3.26 -1.18
N LEU A 99 4.00 -2.50 -0.66
CA LEU A 99 5.18 -2.01 -1.39
C LEU A 99 5.98 -3.17 -2.00
N ASP A 100 6.26 -4.22 -1.22
CA ASP A 100 6.96 -5.41 -1.70
C ASP A 100 6.18 -6.16 -2.79
N TYR A 101 4.85 -6.18 -2.70
CA TYR A 101 4.02 -6.81 -3.73
C TYR A 101 4.06 -6.01 -5.03
N SER A 102 3.93 -4.68 -4.93
CA SER A 102 3.99 -3.80 -6.10
C SER A 102 5.36 -3.82 -6.77
N ASP A 103 6.45 -3.84 -5.98
CA ASP A 103 7.83 -4.03 -6.44
C ASP A 103 8.00 -5.40 -7.13
N SER A 104 7.47 -6.47 -6.54
CA SER A 104 7.50 -7.82 -7.13
C SER A 104 6.74 -7.92 -8.46
N LEU A 105 5.82 -7.00 -8.74
CA LEU A 105 5.07 -6.94 -9.99
C LEU A 105 5.71 -6.00 -11.02
N ASP A 106 6.84 -5.37 -10.70
CA ASP A 106 7.55 -4.43 -11.57
C ASP A 106 6.64 -3.26 -12.00
N ILE A 107 5.68 -2.87 -11.15
CA ILE A 107 4.69 -1.82 -11.47
C ILE A 107 5.32 -0.42 -11.44
N PHE A 108 6.47 -0.29 -10.77
CA PHE A 108 7.17 0.98 -10.53
C PHE A 108 8.47 1.14 -11.35
N GLU A 109 8.80 0.26 -12.31
CA GLU A 109 9.98 0.40 -13.21
C GLU A 109 9.63 1.04 -14.58
#